data_AF-A0A2A5DHF3-F1
#
_entry.id   AF-A0A2A5DHF3-F1
#
_cell.length_a   1.000
_cell.length_b   1.000
_cell.length_c   1.000
_cell.angle_alpha   90.00
_cell.angle_beta   90.00
_cell.angle_gamma   90.00
#
_symmetry.space_group_name_H-M   'P 1'
#
loop_
_entity.id
_entity.type
_entity.pdbx_description
1 polymer ?
#
loop_
_entity_poly.entity_id
_entity_poly.type
_entity_poly.pdbx_seq_one_letter_code
_entity_poly.pdbx_strand_id
1 'polypeptide(L)'
;MIITNTETVPGKRLVEHYGLVQGSTIRAKNIGRDLMAGMKNLVGGELKGYTELLQESRDQAIERMVKQAAELGANAVVNVRFSTSSVAAGAAEILCYGTAVLMEEEHASTGTPPPLPPTEAY
;
A
#
# COMPACT_ATOMS: atom_id res chain seq x y z
N MET A 1 -10.31 3.41 4.17
CA MET A 1 -9.03 3.13 4.86
C MET A 1 -7.94 3.89 4.13
N ILE A 2 -7.05 4.59 4.85
CA ILE A 2 -5.90 5.27 4.24
C ILE A 2 -4.84 4.22 3.90
N ILE A 3 -4.24 4.33 2.72
CA ILE A 3 -3.16 3.43 2.28
C ILE A 3 -2.06 4.31 1.72
N THR A 4 -0.86 4.23 2.30
CA THR A 4 0.27 5.07 1.86
C THR A 4 1.58 4.31 1.90
N ASN A 5 2.50 4.69 1.03
CA ASN A 5 3.88 4.21 1.04
C ASN A 5 4.80 5.02 1.97
N THR A 6 4.30 6.07 2.62
CA THR A 6 4.98 6.83 3.67
C THR A 6 4.69 6.24 5.06
N GLU A 7 5.54 6.49 6.04
CA GLU A 7 5.32 6.04 7.42
C GLU A 7 4.30 6.91 8.17
N THR A 8 4.18 8.19 7.78
CA THR A 8 3.28 9.17 8.38
C THR A 8 2.34 9.76 7.35
N VAL A 9 1.22 10.32 7.82
CA VAL A 9 0.24 11.03 7.00
C VAL A 9 0.13 12.46 7.53
N PRO A 10 0.45 13.49 6.73
CA PRO A 10 0.36 14.88 7.18
C PRO A 10 -1.02 15.23 7.73
N GLY A 11 -1.06 15.95 8.85
CA GLY A 11 -2.30 16.33 9.54
C GLY A 11 -2.96 15.18 10.32
N LYS A 12 -2.29 14.02 10.45
CA LYS A 12 -2.78 12.88 11.22
C LYS A 12 -1.72 12.37 12.18
N ARG A 13 -2.18 11.92 13.35
CA ARG A 13 -1.34 11.30 14.37
C ARG A 13 -1.66 9.82 14.51
N LEU A 14 -0.63 8.98 14.59
CA LEU A 14 -0.75 7.56 14.93
C LEU A 14 -1.16 7.44 16.40
N VAL A 15 -2.24 6.70 16.65
CA VAL A 15 -2.81 6.48 17.99
C VAL A 15 -2.53 5.05 18.45
N GLU A 16 -2.70 4.07 17.56
CA GLU A 16 -2.46 2.66 17.86
C GLU A 16 -1.75 1.96 16.70
N HIS A 17 -0.92 0.98 17.05
CA HIS A 17 -0.19 0.13 16.12
C HIS A 17 -0.66 -1.32 16.25
N TYR A 18 -1.20 -1.87 15.16
CA TYR A 18 -1.75 -3.23 15.11
C TYR A 18 -0.81 -4.26 14.48
N GLY A 19 0.34 -3.83 13.98
CA GLY A 19 1.36 -4.73 13.42
C GLY A 19 1.31 -4.90 11.90
N LEU A 20 2.05 -5.91 11.44
CA LEU A 20 2.19 -6.23 10.02
C LEU A 20 0.87 -6.78 9.46
N VAL A 21 0.47 -6.23 8.31
CA VAL A 21 -0.60 -6.77 7.49
C VAL A 21 -0.09 -7.04 6.08
N GLN A 22 -0.69 -8.02 5.41
CA GLN A 22 -0.28 -8.46 4.10
C GLN A 22 -1.44 -9.07 3.31
N GLY A 23 -1.28 -9.07 1.99
CA GLY A 23 -2.12 -9.79 1.06
C GLY A 23 -1.30 -10.19 -0.15
N SER A 24 -1.45 -11.43 -0.60
CA SER A 24 -0.74 -11.91 -1.77
C SER A 24 -1.68 -12.48 -2.82
N THR A 25 -1.21 -12.55 -4.06
CA THR A 25 -1.91 -13.23 -5.15
C THR A 25 -0.89 -13.93 -6.04
N ILE A 26 -1.27 -15.08 -6.59
CA ILE A 26 -0.40 -15.89 -7.46
C ILE A 26 -1.00 -15.91 -8.86
N ARG A 27 -0.15 -15.74 -9.88
CA ARG A 27 -0.53 -15.81 -11.30
C ARG A 27 0.28 -16.87 -12.03
N ALA A 28 -0.42 -17.74 -12.75
CA ALA A 28 0.18 -18.81 -13.53
C ALA A 28 0.44 -18.37 -14.98
N LYS A 29 1.46 -18.96 -15.62
CA LYS A 29 1.87 -18.74 -17.00
C LYS A 29 0.76 -19.02 -18.01
N ASN A 30 -0.14 -19.94 -17.70
CA ASN A 30 -1.29 -20.27 -18.56
C ASN A 30 -2.24 -19.07 -18.71
N ILE A 31 -2.46 -18.30 -17.65
CA ILE A 31 -3.22 -17.03 -17.72
C ILE A 31 -2.50 -16.03 -18.64
N GLY A 32 -1.17 -15.95 -18.56
CA GLY A 32 -0.38 -15.12 -19.48
C GLY A 32 -0.48 -15.56 -20.95
N ARG A 33 -0.53 -16.88 -21.22
CA ARG A 33 -0.70 -17.43 -22.57
C ARG A 33 -2.07 -17.07 -23.16
N ASP A 34 -3.12 -17.14 -22.35
CA ASP A 34 -4.48 -16.81 -22.79
C ASP A 34 -4.60 -15.31 -23.15
N LEU A 35 -3.98 -14.44 -22.36
CA LEU A 35 -3.87 -13.01 -22.66
C LEU A 35 -3.10 -12.74 -23.95
N MET A 36 -2.00 -13.48 -24.18
CA MET A 36 -1.20 -13.38 -25.41
C MET A 36 -1.99 -13.81 -26.65
N ALA A 37 -2.86 -14.83 -26.53
CA ALA A 37 -3.73 -15.29 -27.61
C ALA A 37 -4.83 -14.26 -27.97
N GLY A 38 -5.25 -13.44 -27.00
CA GLY A 38 -6.19 -12.32 -27.21
C GLY A 38 -5.54 -11.02 -27.71
N MET A 39 -4.23 -10.84 -27.50
CA MET A 39 -3.50 -9.63 -27.90
C MET A 39 -3.11 -9.65 -29.39
N LYS A 40 -4.07 -9.37 -30.27
CA LYS A 40 -3.81 -9.14 -31.71
C LYS A 40 -3.15 -7.78 -32.02
N ASN A 41 -3.07 -6.87 -31.06
CA ASN A 41 -2.66 -5.47 -31.28
C ASN A 41 -1.32 -5.15 -30.59
N LEU A 42 -0.24 -5.80 -31.04
CA LEU A 42 1.13 -5.41 -30.68
C LEU A 42 1.58 -4.27 -31.60
N VAL A 43 1.14 -3.04 -31.31
CA VAL A 43 1.65 -1.85 -31.99
C VAL A 43 2.14 -0.87 -30.92
N GLY A 44 3.48 -0.73 -30.82
CA GLY A 44 4.08 0.47 -30.22
C GLY A 44 4.55 0.44 -28.76
N GLY A 45 4.52 -0.69 -28.04
CA GLY A 45 5.40 -0.83 -26.85
C GLY A 45 4.79 -1.42 -25.57
N GLU A 46 3.48 -1.36 -25.34
CA GLU A 46 2.88 -1.90 -24.10
C GLU A 46 2.08 -3.20 -24.34
N LEU A 47 2.31 -4.18 -23.48
CA LEU A 47 1.55 -5.43 -23.46
C LEU A 47 0.25 -5.27 -22.64
N LYS A 48 -0.76 -4.61 -23.21
CA LYS A 48 -2.00 -4.22 -22.49
C LYS A 48 -2.63 -5.33 -21.64
N GLY A 49 -2.79 -6.53 -22.19
CA GLY A 49 -3.37 -7.66 -21.42
C GLY A 49 -2.52 -8.06 -20.20
N TYR A 50 -1.19 -7.97 -20.31
CA TYR A 50 -0.30 -8.19 -19.16
C TYR A 50 -0.36 -7.02 -18.16
N THR A 51 -0.48 -5.78 -18.64
CA THR A 51 -0.67 -4.62 -17.75
C THR A 51 -1.97 -4.74 -16.96
N GLU A 52 -3.07 -5.09 -17.63
CA GLU A 52 -4.38 -5.32 -17.02
C GLU A 52 -4.31 -6.43 -15.96
N LEU A 53 -3.72 -7.59 -16.33
CA LEU A 53 -3.52 -8.69 -15.39
C LEU A 53 -2.71 -8.25 -14.16
N LEU A 54 -1.63 -7.49 -14.38
CA LEU A 54 -0.77 -7.03 -13.29
C LEU A 54 -1.52 -6.07 -12.37
N GLN A 55 -2.37 -5.20 -12.93
CA GLN A 55 -3.21 -4.29 -12.17
C GLN A 55 -4.22 -5.06 -11.31
N GLU A 56 -4.99 -5.96 -11.90
CA GLU A 56 -5.95 -6.81 -11.16
C GLU A 56 -5.27 -7.61 -10.05
N SER A 57 -4.04 -8.06 -10.31
CA SER A 57 -3.25 -8.80 -9.33
C SER A 57 -2.85 -7.93 -8.13
N ARG A 58 -2.41 -6.69 -8.38
CA ARG A 58 -2.13 -5.74 -7.30
C ARG A 58 -3.38 -5.39 -6.51
N ASP A 59 -4.50 -5.17 -7.19
CA ASP A 59 -5.76 -4.80 -6.55
C ASP A 59 -6.24 -5.91 -5.60
N GLN A 60 -6.14 -7.18 -6.01
CA GLN A 60 -6.45 -8.31 -5.13
C GLN A 60 -5.50 -8.43 -3.93
N ALA A 61 -4.20 -8.17 -4.14
CA ALA A 61 -3.23 -8.19 -3.04
C ALA A 61 -3.52 -7.06 -2.03
N ILE A 62 -3.84 -5.86 -2.51
CA ILE A 62 -4.27 -4.72 -1.68
C ILE A 62 -5.55 -5.06 -0.93
N GLU A 63 -6.57 -5.58 -1.60
CA GLU A 63 -7.85 -5.92 -0.99
C GLU A 63 -7.69 -6.89 0.19
N ARG A 64 -6.86 -7.92 0.02
CA ARG A 64 -6.54 -8.89 1.08
C ARG A 64 -5.81 -8.26 2.26
N MET A 65 -4.82 -7.39 1.99
CA MET A 65 -4.11 -6.63 3.03
C MET A 65 -5.05 -5.69 3.81
N VAL A 66 -5.91 -4.97 3.09
CA VAL A 66 -6.92 -4.05 3.66
C VAL A 66 -7.93 -4.82 4.51
N LYS A 67 -8.38 -5.98 4.03
CA LYS A 67 -9.28 -6.84 4.80
C LYS A 67 -8.64 -7.26 6.12
N GLN A 68 -7.39 -7.73 6.09
CA GLN A 68 -6.66 -8.09 7.31
C GLN A 68 -6.51 -6.89 8.25
N ALA A 69 -6.20 -5.70 7.74
CA ALA A 69 -6.12 -4.48 8.55
C ALA A 69 -7.47 -4.10 9.18
N ALA A 70 -8.56 -4.25 8.44
CA ALA A 70 -9.91 -3.98 8.94
C ALA A 70 -10.33 -4.96 10.04
N GLU A 71 -9.96 -6.24 9.92
CA GLU A 71 -10.18 -7.27 10.95
C GLU A 71 -9.46 -6.95 12.27
N LEU A 72 -8.35 -6.19 12.21
CA LEU A 72 -7.62 -5.70 13.38
C LEU A 72 -8.15 -4.37 13.94
N GLY A 73 -9.17 -3.77 13.31
CA GLY A 73 -9.70 -2.46 13.72
C GLY A 73 -8.88 -1.26 13.23
N ALA A 74 -7.95 -1.46 12.29
CA ALA A 74 -7.17 -0.37 11.71
C ALA A 74 -8.01 0.51 10.78
N ASN A 75 -7.68 1.80 10.72
CA ASN A 75 -8.26 2.73 9.74
C ASN A 75 -7.24 3.20 8.68
N ALA A 76 -5.98 2.82 8.84
CA ALA A 76 -4.91 3.10 7.90
C ALA A 76 -3.89 1.94 7.81
N VAL A 77 -3.26 1.81 6.66
CA VAL A 77 -2.04 1.01 6.45
C VAL A 77 -0.95 1.94 5.91
N VAL A 78 0.15 2.04 6.65
CA VAL A 78 1.30 2.87 6.31
C VAL A 78 2.48 2.03 5.85
N ASN A 79 3.47 2.69 5.26
CA ASN A 79 4.70 2.08 4.78
C ASN A 79 4.45 0.90 3.82
N VAL A 80 3.41 1.00 2.99
CA VAL A 80 3.02 -0.07 2.07
C VAL A 80 4.11 -0.34 1.05
N ARG A 81 4.38 -1.60 0.80
CA ARG A 81 5.36 -2.10 -0.17
C ARG A 81 4.76 -3.23 -0.99
N PHE A 82 5.29 -3.36 -2.20
CA PHE A 82 5.05 -4.52 -3.05
C PHE A 82 6.34 -5.31 -3.21
N SER A 83 6.21 -6.63 -3.17
CA SER A 83 7.27 -7.57 -3.52
C SER A 83 6.73 -8.56 -4.55
N THR A 84 7.57 -8.97 -5.49
CA THR A 84 7.24 -10.00 -6.47
C THR A 84 8.26 -11.11 -6.42
N SER A 85 7.79 -12.35 -6.46
CA SER A 85 8.65 -13.53 -6.39
C SER A 85 8.16 -14.62 -7.34
N SER A 86 9.09 -15.41 -7.88
CA SER A 86 8.73 -16.64 -8.59
C SER A 86 8.52 -17.74 -7.55
N VAL A 87 7.29 -18.25 -7.44
CA VAL A 87 6.93 -19.26 -6.43
C VAL A 87 6.96 -20.69 -6.99
N ALA A 88 6.81 -20.84 -8.31
CA ALA A 88 6.98 -22.10 -9.01
C ALA A 88 7.33 -21.86 -10.48
N ALA A 89 7.68 -22.93 -11.20
CA ALA A 89 7.89 -22.86 -12.64
C ALA A 89 6.65 -22.31 -13.36
N GLY A 90 6.74 -21.08 -13.84
CA GLY A 90 5.62 -20.40 -14.48
C GLY A 90 4.54 -19.90 -13.51
N ALA A 91 4.86 -19.65 -12.24
CA ALA A 91 3.95 -18.96 -11.33
C ALA A 91 4.69 -17.88 -10.53
N ALA A 92 4.13 -16.68 -10.51
CA ALA A 92 4.68 -15.55 -9.76
C ALA A 92 3.68 -15.07 -8.71
N GLU A 93 4.18 -14.74 -7.53
CA GLU A 93 3.45 -14.07 -6.47
C GLU A 93 3.65 -12.55 -6.57
N ILE A 94 2.58 -11.82 -6.28
CA ILE A 94 2.61 -10.40 -5.92
C ILE A 94 2.14 -10.31 -4.47
N LEU A 95 3.05 -9.87 -3.61
CA LEU A 95 2.81 -9.62 -2.19
C LEU A 95 2.70 -8.11 -1.96
N CYS A 96 1.63 -7.69 -1.30
CA CYS A 96 1.45 -6.34 -0.77
C CYS A 96 1.49 -6.43 0.76
N TYR A 97 2.27 -5.59 1.41
CA TYR A 97 2.39 -5.57 2.87
C TYR A 97 2.65 -4.18 3.42
N GLY A 98 2.32 -3.96 4.69
CA GLY A 98 2.51 -2.70 5.38
C GLY A 98 2.16 -2.80 6.86
N THR A 99 2.07 -1.66 7.53
CA THR A 99 1.77 -1.60 8.97
C THR A 99 0.36 -1.08 9.19
N ALA A 100 -0.49 -1.88 9.83
CA ALA A 100 -1.85 -1.50 10.20
C ALA A 100 -1.85 -0.62 11.45
N VAL A 101 -2.54 0.52 11.38
CA VAL A 101 -2.54 1.53 12.44
C VAL A 101 -3.92 2.20 12.57
N LEU A 102 -4.18 2.76 13.75
CA LEU A 102 -5.24 3.73 13.97
C LEU A 102 -4.66 5.14 13.90
N MET A 103 -5.24 6.01 13.07
CA MET A 103 -4.89 7.42 12.97
C MET A 103 -6.08 8.33 13.29
N GLU A 104 -5.80 9.46 13.93
CA GLU A 104 -6.75 10.53 14.19
C GLU A 104 -6.26 11.85 13.56
N GLU A 105 -7.17 12.80 13.35
CA GLU A 105 -6.79 14.15 12.93
C GLU A 105 -5.92 14.82 13.99
N GLU A 106 -4.81 15.38 13.54
CA GLU A 106 -3.97 16.23 14.35
C GLU A 106 -4.67 17.58 14.51
N HIS A 107 -5.40 17.76 15.62
CA HIS A 107 -5.95 19.07 15.96
C HIS A 107 -4.78 19.99 16.27
N ALA A 108 -4.66 21.08 15.51
CA ALA A 108 -3.72 22.14 15.82
C ALA A 108 -3.99 22.56 17.27
N SER A 109 -3.03 22.29 18.16
CA SER A 109 -3.11 22.86 19.50
C SER A 109 -3.17 24.37 19.32
N THR A 110 -4.19 25.02 19.86
CA THR A 110 -4.24 26.48 20.03
C THR A 110 -3.24 26.94 21.09
N GLY A 111 -2.09 26.25 21.19
CA GLY A 111 -1.05 26.48 22.15
C GLY A 111 -0.42 27.84 21.87
N THR A 112 -0.66 28.77 22.77
CA THR A 112 0.12 30.00 22.87
C THR A 112 1.60 29.62 22.78
N PRO A 113 2.39 30.22 21.88
CA PRO A 113 3.80 29.90 21.79
C PRO A 113 4.46 30.10 23.17
N PRO A 114 5.42 29.25 23.56
CA PRO A 114 6.13 29.44 24.81
C PRO A 114 6.71 30.87 24.86
N PRO A 115 6.67 31.53 26.03
CA PRO A 115 7.19 32.88 26.15
C PRO A 115 8.65 32.89 25.67
N LEU A 116 8.99 33.88 24.85
CA LEU A 116 10.36 34.05 24.37
C LEU A 116 11.30 34.12 25.58
N PRO A 117 12.51 33.52 25.48
CA PRO A 117 13.50 33.67 26.53
C PRO A 117 13.75 35.16 26.78
N PRO A 118 14.03 35.60 28.02
CA PRO A 118 14.37 36.98 28.30
C PRO A 118 15.51 37.41 27.39
N THR A 119 15.33 38.51 26.64
CA THR A 119 16.45 39.14 25.94
C THR A 119 17.39 39.66 27.01
N GLU A 120 18.49 38.95 27.24
CA GLU A 120 19.60 39.50 28.01
C GLU A 120 20.09 40.73 27.26
N ALA A 121 19.82 41.90 27.85
CA ALA A 121 20.31 43.17 27.34
C ALA A 121 21.83 43.15 27.41
N TYR A 122 22.46 43.10 26.24
CA TYR A 122 23.89 43.34 26.07
C TYR A 122 24.21 44.83 26.17
#